data_AF-A0A963FUH5-F1
#
_entry.id   AF-A0A963FUH5-F1
#
_cell.length_a   1.000
_cell.length_b   1.000
_cell.length_c   1.000
_cell.angle_alpha   90.00
_cell.angle_beta   90.00
_cell.angle_gamma   90.00
#
_symmetry.space_group_name_H-M   'P 1'
#
loop_
_entity.id
_entity.type
_entity.pdbx_description
1 polymer ?
#
loop_
_entity_poly.entity_id
_entity_poly.type
_entity_poly.pdbx_seq_one_letter_code
_entity_poly.pdbx_strand_id
1 'polypeptide(L)'
;MQRGRGSQERRTLRVAFECVRYRVARLVSSAFGHHAGRHGLRKYALTRLAAVLGLTLTAPAFGADWLVLSGLSHHFQDRRDWREVNPGAGFERDIDEGPYGPWTFSAGYLKNSYDKHSVYLGGRWTPLALGPVRFGAFGLLASGYPSPVLVLPTMVIENRHVGANLLAVPNLPGYSGYIGIQVRFAIR
;
A
#
# COMPACT_ATOMS: atom_id res chain seq x y z
N MET A 1 -29.20 21.68 28.25
CA MET A 1 -27.78 22.05 28.49
C MET A 1 -26.86 21.06 27.77
N GLN A 2 -26.67 21.20 26.44
CA GLN A 2 -25.78 20.34 25.62
C GLN A 2 -25.16 21.13 24.45
N ARG A 3 -24.36 22.17 24.74
CA ARG A 3 -23.63 22.95 23.70
C ARG A 3 -22.10 22.93 23.85
N GLY A 4 -21.54 22.05 24.68
CA GLY A 4 -20.09 22.06 25.02
C GLY A 4 -19.19 21.06 24.30
N ARG A 5 -19.68 19.87 23.91
CA ARG A 5 -18.82 18.75 23.48
C ARG A 5 -18.19 18.93 22.09
N GLY A 6 -18.94 19.39 21.10
CA GLY A 6 -18.45 19.53 19.72
C GLY A 6 -17.44 20.67 19.48
N SER A 7 -17.23 21.56 20.45
CA SER A 7 -16.20 22.62 20.39
C SER A 7 -14.83 22.08 20.84
N GLN A 8 -14.84 21.23 21.86
CA GLN A 8 -13.63 20.66 22.44
C GLN A 8 -12.99 19.63 21.50
N GLU A 9 -13.80 18.77 20.86
CA GLU A 9 -13.34 17.77 19.90
C GLU A 9 -12.72 18.40 18.63
N ARG A 10 -13.34 19.46 18.11
CA ARG A 10 -12.77 20.25 17.00
C ARG A 10 -11.47 20.96 17.35
N ARG A 11 -11.32 21.43 18.60
CA ARG A 11 -10.05 22.00 19.09
C ARG A 11 -8.96 20.94 19.20
N THR A 12 -9.28 19.76 19.72
CA THR A 12 -8.32 18.64 19.83
C THR A 12 -7.84 18.18 18.46
N LEU A 13 -8.75 18.03 17.49
CA LEU A 13 -8.40 17.70 16.11
C LEU A 13 -7.51 18.78 15.48
N ARG A 14 -7.83 20.06 15.66
CA ARG A 14 -7.03 21.17 15.11
C ARG A 14 -5.61 21.22 15.69
N VAL A 15 -5.47 20.96 17.00
CA VAL A 15 -4.16 20.90 17.67
C VAL A 15 -3.34 19.69 17.20
N ALA A 16 -3.98 18.53 17.00
CA ALA A 16 -3.34 17.35 16.43
C ALA A 16 -2.85 17.61 14.99
N PHE A 17 -3.65 18.25 14.15
CA PHE A 17 -3.27 18.64 12.79
C PHE A 17 -2.08 19.61 12.76
N GLU A 18 -2.06 20.62 13.62
CA GLU A 18 -0.93 21.56 13.72
C GLU A 18 0.36 20.88 14.23
N CYS A 19 0.24 19.96 15.19
CA CYS A 19 1.38 19.15 15.66
C CYS A 19 1.96 18.27 14.54
N VAL A 20 1.11 17.65 13.72
CA VAL A 20 1.53 16.86 12.56
C VAL A 20 2.21 17.74 11.52
N ARG A 21 1.60 18.88 11.18
CA ARG A 21 2.15 19.85 10.21
C ARG A 21 3.53 20.36 10.65
N TYR A 22 3.70 20.71 11.93
CA TYR A 22 4.96 21.19 12.48
C TYR A 22 6.05 20.10 12.45
N ARG A 23 5.71 18.85 12.79
CA ARG A 23 6.66 17.72 12.76
C ARG A 23 7.06 17.33 11.34
N VAL A 24 6.13 17.35 10.38
CA VAL A 24 6.43 17.12 8.95
C VAL A 24 7.36 18.20 8.40
N ALA A 25 7.08 19.47 8.69
CA ALA A 25 7.95 20.58 8.27
C ALA A 25 9.37 20.43 8.84
N ARG A 26 9.50 20.00 10.10
CA ARG A 26 10.81 19.78 10.75
C ARG A 26 11.56 18.58 10.17
N LEU A 27 10.86 17.50 9.82
CA LEU A 27 11.47 16.31 9.20
C LEU A 27 11.97 16.61 7.79
N VAL A 28 11.17 17.31 6.99
CA VAL A 28 11.57 17.77 5.65
C VAL A 28 12.77 18.71 5.74
N SER A 29 12.76 19.67 6.67
CA SER A 29 13.91 20.56 6.85
C SER A 29 15.19 19.83 7.28
N SER A 30 15.07 18.74 8.05
CA SER A 30 16.22 17.92 8.47
C SER A 30 16.75 17.01 7.35
N ALA A 31 15.89 16.56 6.45
CA ALA A 31 16.27 15.70 5.32
C ALA A 31 16.94 16.47 4.16
N PHE A 32 16.71 17.78 4.08
CA PHE A 32 17.25 18.66 3.03
C PHE A 32 18.25 19.71 3.54
N GLY A 33 18.65 19.62 4.82
CA GLY A 33 19.68 20.46 5.42
C GLY A 33 21.08 20.19 4.82
N HIS A 34 21.64 21.23 4.21
CA HIS A 34 22.94 21.34 3.55
C HIS A 34 24.05 20.34 3.94
N HIS A 35 24.52 19.58 2.95
CA HIS A 35 25.97 19.39 2.74
C HIS A 35 26.28 19.28 1.24
N ALA A 36 26.78 20.38 0.68
CA ALA A 36 27.50 20.36 -0.58
C ALA A 36 28.89 19.74 -0.32
N GLY A 37 29.04 18.48 -0.70
CA GLY A 37 30.31 17.77 -0.62
C GLY A 37 30.36 16.72 -1.72
N ARG A 38 31.11 17.01 -2.78
CA ARG A 38 31.48 16.01 -3.79
C ARG A 38 32.23 14.91 -3.06
N HIS A 39 31.75 13.67 -3.12
CA HIS A 39 32.45 12.37 -3.03
C HIS A 39 31.54 11.32 -2.38
N GLY A 40 31.19 10.28 -3.15
CA GLY A 40 30.76 9.00 -2.57
C GLY A 40 29.44 8.42 -3.09
N LEU A 41 29.31 8.22 -4.40
CA LEU A 41 28.15 7.57 -5.06
C LEU A 41 27.78 6.15 -4.56
N ARG A 42 28.50 5.58 -3.58
CA ARG A 42 28.30 4.21 -3.08
C ARG A 42 27.55 4.09 -1.74
N LYS A 43 27.19 5.21 -1.08
CA LYS A 43 26.45 5.18 0.21
C LYS A 43 24.95 5.47 0.11
N TYR A 44 24.42 5.71 -1.09
CA TYR A 44 23.05 6.20 -1.28
C TYR A 44 21.97 5.11 -1.48
N ALA A 45 22.34 3.82 -1.46
CA ALA A 45 21.38 2.73 -1.60
C ALA A 45 20.65 2.39 -0.29
N LEU A 46 21.32 2.59 0.86
CA LEU A 46 20.75 2.24 2.18
C LEU A 46 19.84 3.35 2.74
N THR A 47 20.03 4.60 2.34
CA THR A 47 19.22 5.73 2.83
C THR A 47 17.85 5.84 2.16
N ARG A 48 17.61 5.16 1.03
CA ARG A 48 16.28 5.13 0.38
C ARG A 48 15.31 4.14 1.01
N LEU A 49 15.80 3.18 1.80
CA LEU A 49 14.97 2.19 2.49
C LEU A 49 14.28 2.79 3.74
N ALA A 50 14.92 3.74 4.41
CA ALA A 50 14.39 4.36 5.63
C ALA A 50 13.33 5.44 5.38
N ALA A 51 13.33 6.09 4.21
CA ALA A 51 12.40 7.17 3.90
C ALA A 51 10.98 6.66 3.51
N VAL A 52 10.85 5.41 3.07
CA VAL A 52 9.54 4.81 2.74
C VAL A 52 8.87 4.20 3.98
N LEU A 53 9.64 3.85 5.03
CA LEU A 53 9.10 3.35 6.30
C LEU A 53 8.68 4.44 7.30
N GLY A 54 9.04 5.71 7.04
CA GLY A 54 8.92 6.78 8.03
C GLY A 54 7.60 7.57 8.05
N LEU A 55 6.64 7.26 7.17
CA LEU A 55 5.39 8.02 7.11
C LEU A 55 4.21 7.16 7.58
N THR A 56 3.63 7.58 8.71
CA THR A 56 2.35 7.15 9.33
C THR A 56 2.37 5.96 10.30
N LEU A 57 2.80 6.19 11.54
CA LEU A 57 2.53 5.27 12.67
C LEU A 57 1.74 5.86 13.85
N THR A 58 1.14 7.04 13.71
CA THR A 58 0.39 7.65 14.84
C THR A 58 -0.90 8.34 14.40
N ALA A 59 -1.79 7.60 13.76
CA ALA A 59 -3.22 7.93 13.79
C ALA A 59 -3.95 6.66 14.26
N PRO A 60 -4.80 6.73 15.30
CA PRO A 60 -5.72 5.64 15.61
C PRO A 60 -6.79 5.64 14.51
N ALA A 61 -6.50 4.99 13.39
CA ALA A 61 -7.53 4.61 12.45
C ALA A 61 -8.16 3.32 12.99
N PHE A 62 -9.48 3.33 13.24
CA PHE A 62 -10.23 2.09 13.37
C PHE A 62 -10.11 1.37 12.03
N GLY A 63 -9.28 0.33 11.99
CA GLY A 63 -8.91 -0.37 10.77
C GLY A 63 -8.11 -1.62 11.11
N ALA A 64 -8.39 -2.71 10.40
CA ALA A 64 -7.68 -3.97 10.59
C ALA A 64 -6.27 -3.85 9.98
N ASP A 65 -5.30 -4.38 10.73
CA ASP A 65 -3.94 -4.55 10.24
C ASP A 65 -3.78 -6.00 9.76
N TRP A 66 -3.12 -6.18 8.61
CA TRP A 66 -3.00 -7.47 7.96
C TRP A 66 -1.56 -7.79 7.60
N LEU A 67 -1.15 -9.02 7.90
CA LEU A 67 -0.02 -9.65 7.24
C LEU A 67 -0.51 -10.21 5.90
N VAL A 68 0.18 -9.89 4.82
CA VAL A 68 -0.15 -10.37 3.47
C VAL A 68 0.94 -11.28 2.97
N LEU A 69 0.58 -12.48 2.52
CA LEU A 69 1.47 -13.40 1.82
C LEU A 69 1.09 -13.44 0.35
N SER A 70 2.02 -13.02 -0.50
CA SER A 70 1.89 -13.12 -1.95
C SER A 70 2.38 -14.48 -2.41
N GLY A 71 1.72 -15.07 -3.41
CA GLY A 71 2.08 -16.44 -3.77
C GLY A 71 1.83 -16.86 -5.21
N LEU A 72 0.76 -16.40 -5.87
CA LEU A 72 0.33 -17.03 -7.11
C LEU A 72 -0.12 -16.02 -8.16
N SER A 73 0.27 -16.27 -9.40
CA SER A 73 -0.29 -15.63 -10.58
C SER A 73 -0.44 -16.65 -11.71
N HIS A 74 -1.41 -16.40 -12.59
CA HIS A 74 -1.58 -17.14 -13.83
C HIS A 74 -1.70 -16.16 -14.99
N HIS A 75 -0.80 -16.29 -15.97
CA HIS A 75 -0.70 -15.41 -17.12
C HIS A 75 -1.42 -16.02 -18.33
N PHE A 76 -2.14 -15.19 -19.08
CA PHE A 76 -2.95 -15.66 -20.21
C PHE A 76 -2.23 -15.63 -21.56
N GLN A 77 -0.95 -15.24 -21.58
CA GLN A 77 -0.19 -15.09 -22.82
C GLN A 77 1.17 -15.75 -22.71
N ASP A 78 1.46 -16.65 -23.64
CA ASP A 78 2.70 -17.43 -23.71
C ASP A 78 3.82 -16.67 -24.44
N ARG A 79 4.05 -15.41 -24.04
CA ARG A 79 5.14 -14.59 -24.61
C ARG A 79 6.51 -14.91 -24.01
N ARG A 80 6.54 -15.62 -22.88
CA ARG A 80 7.73 -16.08 -22.16
C ARG A 80 7.32 -17.08 -21.07
N ASP A 81 8.32 -17.70 -20.45
CA ASP A 81 8.15 -18.45 -19.21
C ASP A 81 7.91 -17.47 -18.05
N TRP A 82 6.68 -17.49 -17.53
CA TRP A 82 6.27 -16.72 -16.38
C TRP A 82 6.52 -17.53 -15.10
N ARG A 83 7.12 -16.89 -14.10
CA ARG A 83 7.12 -17.46 -12.76
C ARG A 83 5.73 -17.28 -12.16
N GLU A 84 4.93 -18.33 -12.14
CA GLU A 84 3.57 -18.31 -11.56
C GLU A 84 3.57 -18.28 -10.03
N VAL A 85 4.63 -18.78 -9.39
CA VAL A 85 4.78 -18.72 -7.93
C VAL A 85 5.54 -17.45 -7.54
N ASN A 86 4.87 -16.48 -6.91
CA ASN A 86 5.39 -15.16 -6.59
C ASN A 86 5.53 -14.94 -5.08
N PRO A 87 6.48 -15.63 -4.42
CA PRO A 87 6.60 -15.60 -2.97
C PRO A 87 6.94 -14.19 -2.50
N GLY A 88 6.24 -13.75 -1.46
CA GLY A 88 6.43 -12.43 -0.89
C GLY A 88 5.64 -12.24 0.38
N ALA A 89 5.96 -11.16 1.08
CA ALA A 89 5.27 -10.73 2.27
C ALA A 89 5.05 -9.21 2.24
N GLY A 90 3.97 -8.77 2.85
CA GLY A 90 3.63 -7.37 2.96
C GLY A 90 2.72 -7.10 4.14
N PHE A 91 2.42 -5.82 4.30
CA PHE A 91 1.53 -5.30 5.31
C PHE A 91 0.41 -4.54 4.62
N GLU A 92 -0.81 -4.72 5.10
CA GLU A 92 -1.98 -3.95 4.70
C GLU A 92 -2.64 -3.31 5.92
N ARG A 93 -3.16 -2.10 5.75
CA ARG A 93 -3.96 -1.41 6.74
C ARG A 93 -5.24 -0.90 6.10
N ASP A 94 -6.37 -1.32 6.65
CA ASP A 94 -7.68 -0.80 6.27
C ASP A 94 -7.93 0.56 6.93
N ILE A 95 -8.61 1.42 6.21
CA ILE A 95 -9.09 2.73 6.65
C ILE A 95 -10.53 2.82 6.13
N ASP A 96 -11.46 2.28 6.92
CA ASP A 96 -12.88 2.18 6.55
C ASP A 96 -13.69 3.41 6.97
N GLU A 97 -13.15 4.30 7.82
CA GLU A 97 -13.88 5.46 8.34
C GLU A 97 -13.33 6.79 7.78
N GLY A 98 -14.04 7.34 6.79
CA GLY A 98 -13.78 8.67 6.26
C GLY A 98 -14.68 9.03 5.07
N PRO A 99 -14.85 10.32 4.73
CA PRO A 99 -15.69 10.75 3.59
C PRO A 99 -15.14 10.30 2.23
N TYR A 100 -13.92 9.76 2.18
CA TYR A 100 -13.25 9.34 0.96
C TYR A 100 -13.39 7.83 0.68
N GLY A 101 -14.22 7.14 1.46
CA GLY A 101 -14.63 5.75 1.23
C GLY A 101 -13.47 4.78 1.43
N PRO A 102 -13.74 3.47 1.44
CA PRO A 102 -12.86 2.60 2.18
C PRO A 102 -11.57 2.33 1.42
N TRP A 103 -10.45 2.60 2.10
CA TRP A 103 -9.11 2.45 1.56
C TRP A 103 -8.36 1.34 2.29
N THR A 104 -7.64 0.50 1.54
CA THR A 104 -6.59 -0.35 2.10
C THR A 104 -5.26 0.12 1.57
N PHE A 105 -4.34 0.51 2.44
CA PHE A 105 -2.96 0.83 2.05
C PHE A 105 -2.08 -0.39 2.23
N SER A 106 -1.19 -0.63 1.26
CA SER A 106 -0.37 -1.84 1.17
C SER A 106 1.08 -1.47 0.90
N ALA A 107 2.00 -2.18 1.54
CA ALA A 107 3.42 -2.13 1.20
C ALA A 107 4.04 -3.51 1.41
N GLY A 108 5.03 -3.87 0.59
CA GLY A 108 5.66 -5.16 0.75
C GLY A 108 6.71 -5.48 -0.29
N TYR A 109 7.02 -6.78 -0.36
CA TYR A 109 8.06 -7.34 -1.19
C TYR A 109 7.62 -8.69 -1.77
N LEU A 110 8.01 -8.97 -3.01
CA LEU A 110 7.87 -10.30 -3.62
C LEU A 110 8.96 -10.59 -4.66
N LYS A 111 9.10 -11.87 -5.02
CA LYS A 111 9.74 -12.29 -6.28
C LYS A 111 8.66 -12.35 -7.37
N ASN A 112 8.69 -11.43 -8.33
CA ASN A 112 7.64 -11.27 -9.33
C ASN A 112 7.71 -12.29 -10.48
N SER A 113 6.70 -12.28 -11.36
CA SER A 113 6.58 -13.20 -12.50
C SER A 113 7.62 -12.99 -13.60
N TYR A 114 8.30 -11.83 -13.60
CA TYR A 114 9.47 -11.53 -14.43
C TYR A 114 10.78 -12.05 -13.83
N ASP A 115 10.70 -12.80 -12.72
CA ASP A 115 11.82 -13.32 -11.95
C ASP A 115 12.69 -12.23 -11.29
N LYS A 116 12.09 -11.10 -10.92
CA LYS A 116 12.77 -9.97 -10.27
C LYS A 116 12.31 -9.80 -8.82
N HIS A 117 13.23 -9.34 -7.99
CA HIS A 117 12.90 -8.92 -6.63
C HIS A 117 12.25 -7.54 -6.69
N SER A 118 11.03 -7.46 -6.16
CA SER A 118 10.16 -6.30 -6.29
C SER A 118 9.75 -5.81 -4.93
N VAL A 119 9.89 -4.51 -4.70
CA VAL A 119 9.22 -3.81 -3.60
C VAL A 119 8.02 -3.09 -4.16
N TYR A 120 6.96 -2.98 -3.36
CA TYR A 120 5.75 -2.31 -3.77
C TYR A 120 5.11 -1.46 -2.68
N LEU A 121 4.34 -0.48 -3.16
CA LEU A 121 3.44 0.36 -2.39
C LEU A 121 2.14 0.50 -3.18
N GLY A 122 0.99 0.41 -2.54
CA GLY A 122 -0.28 0.55 -3.23
C GLY A 122 -1.43 0.99 -2.34
N GLY A 123 -2.48 1.49 -2.97
CA GLY A 123 -3.73 1.88 -2.33
C GLY A 123 -4.89 1.25 -3.06
N ARG A 124 -5.76 0.56 -2.31
CA ARG A 124 -6.95 -0.10 -2.81
C ARG A 124 -8.18 0.67 -2.37
N TRP A 125 -9.09 0.94 -3.31
CA TRP A 125 -10.41 1.50 -3.02
C TRP A 125 -11.47 0.47 -3.42
N THR A 126 -12.25 -0.03 -2.46
CA THR A 126 -13.26 -1.08 -2.69
C THR A 126 -14.66 -0.67 -2.23
N PRO A 127 -15.32 0.26 -2.94
CA PRO A 127 -16.60 0.80 -2.51
C PRO A 127 -17.79 -0.14 -2.76
N LEU A 128 -17.65 -1.12 -3.65
CA LEU A 128 -18.75 -2.00 -4.04
C LEU A 128 -18.70 -3.26 -3.17
N ALA A 129 -19.71 -3.48 -2.32
CA ALA A 129 -19.77 -4.65 -1.44
C ALA A 129 -20.95 -5.57 -1.80
N LEU A 130 -20.70 -6.88 -1.80
CA LEU A 130 -21.68 -7.94 -1.94
C LEU A 130 -21.37 -9.03 -0.91
N GLY A 131 -22.00 -8.94 0.27
CA GLY A 131 -21.69 -9.82 1.38
C GLY A 131 -20.23 -9.69 1.83
N PRO A 132 -19.45 -10.79 1.91
CA PRO A 132 -18.04 -10.76 2.31
C PRO A 132 -17.10 -10.31 1.18
N VAL A 133 -17.63 -10.04 -0.01
CA VAL A 133 -16.85 -9.72 -1.20
C VAL A 133 -16.93 -8.22 -1.47
N ARG A 134 -15.78 -7.60 -1.75
CA ARG A 134 -15.66 -6.18 -2.08
C ARG A 134 -14.90 -6.00 -3.38
N PHE A 135 -15.36 -5.08 -4.23
CA PHE A 135 -14.78 -4.82 -5.55
C PHE A 135 -14.35 -3.36 -5.68
N GLY A 136 -13.33 -3.13 -6.50
CA GLY A 136 -12.95 -1.78 -6.90
C GLY A 136 -11.63 -1.75 -7.66
N ALA A 137 -10.77 -0.79 -7.31
CA ALA A 137 -9.52 -0.54 -8.01
C ALA A 137 -8.32 -0.55 -7.06
N PHE A 138 -7.17 -0.96 -7.58
CA PHE A 138 -5.90 -0.96 -6.88
C PHE A 138 -4.86 -0.17 -7.68
N GLY A 139 -4.39 0.94 -7.11
CA GLY A 139 -3.23 1.66 -7.60
C GLY A 139 -1.96 1.06 -7.01
N LEU A 140 -1.02 0.65 -7.85
CA LEU A 140 0.20 -0.04 -7.48
C LEU A 140 1.43 0.66 -8.04
N LEU A 141 2.40 0.92 -7.16
CA LEU A 141 3.76 1.27 -7.49
C LEU A 141 4.66 0.07 -7.19
N ALA A 142 5.36 -0.48 -8.19
CA ALA A 142 6.20 -1.65 -8.00
C ALA A 142 7.49 -1.58 -8.81
N SER A 143 8.61 -1.99 -8.21
CA SER A 143 9.88 -2.15 -8.93
C SER A 143 9.91 -3.45 -9.72
N GLY A 144 10.80 -3.55 -10.71
CA GLY A 144 11.03 -4.80 -11.44
C GLY A 144 9.97 -5.15 -12.50
N TYR A 145 9.10 -4.21 -12.86
CA TYR A 145 8.13 -4.35 -13.96
C TYR A 145 8.44 -3.37 -15.12
N PRO A 146 7.91 -3.60 -16.34
CA PRO A 146 8.08 -2.68 -17.47
C PRO A 146 7.54 -1.27 -17.19
N SER A 147 6.35 -1.17 -16.57
CA SER A 147 5.81 0.06 -15.98
C SER A 147 5.86 -0.03 -14.45
N PRO A 148 6.38 0.98 -13.76
CA PRO A 148 6.38 0.99 -12.30
C PRO A 148 4.99 1.30 -11.72
N VAL A 149 4.04 1.82 -12.53
CA VAL A 149 2.71 2.23 -12.08
C VAL A 149 1.65 1.41 -12.80
N LEU A 150 0.71 0.85 -12.03
CA LEU A 150 -0.48 0.16 -12.53
C LEU A 150 -1.73 0.61 -11.78
N VAL A 151 -2.86 0.62 -12.48
CA VAL A 151 -4.19 0.73 -11.89
C VAL A 151 -4.99 -0.47 -12.36
N LEU A 152 -5.41 -1.30 -11.42
CA LEU A 152 -5.93 -2.64 -11.69
C LEU A 152 -7.31 -2.82 -11.08
N PRO A 153 -8.25 -3.50 -11.76
CA PRO A 153 -9.43 -4.03 -11.08
C PRO A 153 -9.00 -5.05 -10.03
N THR A 154 -9.72 -5.05 -8.91
CA THR A 154 -9.42 -5.92 -7.78
C THR A 154 -10.69 -6.34 -7.06
N MET A 155 -10.59 -7.49 -6.39
CA MET A 155 -11.60 -8.02 -5.52
C MET A 155 -10.93 -8.45 -4.21
N VAL A 156 -11.64 -8.22 -3.11
CA VAL A 156 -11.25 -8.66 -1.77
C VAL A 156 -12.35 -9.56 -1.24
N ILE A 157 -11.98 -10.69 -0.64
CA ILE A 157 -12.89 -11.52 0.14
C ILE A 157 -12.27 -11.74 1.51
N GLU A 158 -13.02 -11.48 2.57
CA GLU A 158 -12.46 -11.57 3.92
C GLU A 158 -13.51 -11.91 4.98
N ASN A 159 -13.01 -12.38 6.12
CA ASN A 159 -13.71 -12.43 7.39
C ASN A 159 -12.85 -11.75 8.46
N ARG A 160 -13.18 -11.92 9.75
CA ARG A 160 -12.44 -11.29 10.86
C ARG A 160 -10.95 -11.64 10.93
N HIS A 161 -10.54 -12.82 10.48
CA HIS A 161 -9.18 -13.34 10.72
C HIS A 161 -8.38 -13.58 9.44
N VAL A 162 -9.07 -13.89 8.33
CA VAL A 162 -8.43 -14.25 7.08
C VAL A 162 -9.14 -13.60 5.90
N GLY A 163 -8.37 -13.30 4.86
CA GLY A 163 -8.89 -12.81 3.61
C GLY A 163 -7.99 -13.14 2.43
N ALA A 164 -8.43 -12.75 1.24
CA ALA A 164 -7.66 -12.85 0.02
C ALA A 164 -7.88 -11.62 -0.86
N ASN A 165 -6.80 -11.18 -1.49
CA ASN A 165 -6.83 -10.20 -2.56
C ASN A 165 -6.74 -10.94 -3.89
N LEU A 166 -7.65 -10.61 -4.81
CA LEU A 166 -7.59 -10.97 -6.21
C LEU A 166 -7.25 -9.71 -7.01
N LEU A 167 -6.24 -9.80 -7.87
CA LEU A 167 -5.88 -8.77 -8.84
C LEU A 167 -6.11 -9.33 -10.23
N ALA A 168 -6.79 -8.58 -11.08
CA ALA A 168 -6.90 -8.90 -12.50
C ALA A 168 -6.20 -7.83 -13.30
N VAL A 169 -5.28 -8.24 -14.16
CA VAL A 169 -4.59 -7.35 -15.08
C VAL A 169 -5.07 -7.69 -16.48
N PRO A 170 -5.73 -6.76 -17.19
CA PRO A 170 -6.06 -6.98 -18.58
C PRO A 170 -4.79 -7.05 -19.42
N ASN A 171 -4.89 -7.56 -20.65
CA ASN A 171 -3.77 -7.43 -21.59
C ASN A 171 -3.52 -5.95 -21.88
N LEU A 172 -2.35 -5.44 -21.50
CA LEU A 172 -1.92 -4.06 -21.77
C LEU A 172 -0.67 -4.10 -22.65
N PRO A 173 -0.36 -3.03 -23.41
CA PRO A 173 0.93 -2.92 -24.10
C PRO A 173 2.10 -3.13 -23.12
N GLY A 174 2.95 -4.12 -23.41
CA GLY A 174 4.08 -4.47 -22.53
C GLY A 174 3.76 -5.34 -21.31
N TYR A 175 2.49 -5.70 -21.09
CA TYR A 175 2.07 -6.63 -20.05
C TYR A 175 1.32 -7.83 -20.64
N SER A 176 1.56 -8.99 -20.05
CA SER A 176 0.63 -10.10 -20.18
C SER A 176 -0.48 -9.91 -19.16
N GLY A 177 -1.73 -10.05 -19.60
CA GLY A 177 -2.85 -10.11 -18.69
C GLY A 177 -2.72 -11.34 -17.80
N TYR A 178 -3.08 -11.19 -16.53
CA TYR A 178 -2.96 -12.24 -15.54
C TYR A 178 -3.98 -12.07 -14.41
N ILE A 179 -4.22 -13.15 -13.67
CA ILE A 179 -4.87 -13.10 -12.37
C ILE A 179 -3.83 -13.40 -11.30
N GLY A 180 -3.80 -12.59 -10.24
CA GLY A 180 -2.93 -12.76 -9.09
C GLY A 180 -3.71 -12.90 -7.79
N ILE A 181 -3.20 -13.72 -6.87
CA ILE A 181 -3.80 -13.97 -5.56
C ILE A 181 -2.79 -13.69 -4.45
N GLN A 182 -3.26 -13.02 -3.39
CA GLN A 182 -2.55 -12.86 -2.13
C GLN A 182 -3.48 -13.28 -0.98
N VAL A 183 -2.92 -13.86 0.08
CA VAL A 183 -3.65 -14.25 1.29
C VAL A 183 -3.35 -13.25 2.40
N ARG A 184 -4.36 -12.90 3.20
CA ARG A 184 -4.30 -11.92 4.28
C ARG A 184 -4.61 -12.62 5.60
N PHE A 185 -3.87 -12.24 6.64
CA PHE A 185 -4.08 -12.69 8.01
C PHE A 185 -4.18 -11.47 8.93
N ALA A 186 -5.29 -11.34 9.66
CA ALA A 186 -5.48 -10.25 10.58
C ALA A 186 -4.48 -10.37 11.74
N ILE A 187 -3.84 -9.25 12.09
CA ILE A 187 -2.87 -9.17 13.19
C ILE A 187 -3.31 -8.21 14.30
N ARG A 188 -4.32 -7.37 14.05
CA ARG A 188 -4.94 -6.50 15.04
C ARG A 188 -6.40 -6.23 14.69
#